data_AF-A0A2W6S7K3-F1
#
_entry.id   AF-A0A2W6S7K3-F1
#
_cell.length_a   1.000
_cell.length_b   1.000
_cell.length_c   1.000
_cell.angle_alpha   90.00
_cell.angle_beta   90.00
_cell.angle_gamma   90.00
#
_symmetry.space_group_name_H-M   'P 1'
#
loop_
_entity.id
_entity.type
_entity.pdbx_description
1 polymer ?
#
loop_
_entity_poly.entity_id
_entity_poly.type
_entity_poly.pdbx_seq_one_letter_code
_entity_poly.pdbx_strand_id
1 'polypeptide(L)' 'MATVRDFTVDDLSVVRPHDEVEAIVRLIECDGERLLQIDTYGRPGRETPGKLSQTLRLNAAAFEKLIELGKKHF' A
#
# COMPACT_ATOMS: atom_id res chain seq x y z
N MET A 1 10.38 2.15 -4.68
CA MET A 1 9.42 1.05 -4.95
C MET A 1 9.79 -0.10 -4.02
N ALA A 2 8.82 -0.82 -3.47
CA ALA A 2 9.08 -1.93 -2.55
C ALA A 2 8.08 -3.09 -2.76
N THR A 3 8.52 -4.31 -2.51
CA THR A 3 7.66 -5.50 -2.41
C THR A 3 7.66 -5.98 -0.97
N VAL A 4 6.49 -5.93 -0.33
CA VAL A 4 6.30 -6.44 1.03
C VAL A 4 5.95 -7.92 0.96
N ARG A 5 6.64 -8.68 1.81
CA ARG A 5 6.52 -10.14 1.92
C ARG A 5 5.86 -10.58 3.23
N ASP A 6 5.96 -9.74 4.26
CA ASP A 6 5.40 -9.99 5.58
C ASP A 6 5.19 -8.65 6.34
N PHE A 7 4.37 -8.68 7.40
CA PHE A 7 4.06 -7.53 8.24
C PHE A 7 4.36 -7.81 9.72
N THR A 8 4.93 -6.84 10.41
CA THR A 8 4.98 -6.79 11.88
C THR A 8 4.01 -5.74 12.38
N VAL A 9 3.27 -6.05 13.44
CA VAL A 9 2.31 -5.11 14.05
C VAL A 9 2.99 -4.39 15.20
N ASP A 10 2.86 -3.07 15.21
CA ASP A 10 3.31 -2.19 16.28
C ASP A 10 2.12 -1.35 16.78
N ASP A 11 2.12 -1.02 18.07
CA ASP A 11 1.07 -0.20 18.68
C ASP A 11 1.59 1.23 18.87
N LEU A 12 1.18 2.13 17.96
CA LEU A 12 1.60 3.52 17.96
C LEU A 12 0.57 4.40 18.68
N SER A 13 0.95 4.90 19.86
CA SER A 13 0.09 5.74 20.69
C SER A 13 -0.01 7.20 20.23
N VAL A 14 0.83 7.64 19.29
CA VAL A 14 0.82 9.01 18.74
C VAL A 14 0.81 8.95 17.21
N VAL A 15 -0.32 9.32 16.61
CA VAL A 15 -0.50 9.35 15.15
C VAL A 15 -0.80 10.77 14.67
N ARG A 16 -0.25 11.13 13.51
CA ARG A 16 -0.62 12.37 12.80
C ARG A 16 -1.55 12.01 11.65
N PRO A 17 -2.62 12.80 11.41
CA PRO A 17 -3.47 12.58 10.25
C PRO A 17 -2.67 12.80 8.95
N HIS A 18 -2.96 11.97 7.95
CA HIS A 18 -2.46 12.13 6.58
C HIS A 18 -3.60 12.61 5.68
N ASP A 19 -3.25 13.32 4.61
CA ASP A 19 -4.22 13.72 3.58
C ASP A 19 -4.73 12.49 2.82
N GLU A 20 -6.00 12.54 2.40
CA GLU A 20 -6.57 11.57 1.46
C GLU A 20 -5.92 11.72 0.08
N VAL A 21 -5.69 10.58 -0.60
CA VAL A 21 -5.00 10.53 -1.89
C VAL A 21 -5.68 9.55 -2.82
N GLU A 22 -5.53 9.77 -4.12
CA GLU A 22 -5.97 8.81 -5.11
C GLU A 22 -5.02 7.61 -5.15
N ALA A 23 -5.58 6.42 -5.37
CA ALA A 23 -4.81 5.20 -5.51
C ALA A 23 -5.32 4.32 -6.65
N ILE A 24 -4.40 3.65 -7.34
CA ILE A 24 -4.72 2.63 -8.35
C ILE A 24 -4.16 1.29 -7.88
N VAL A 25 -5.02 0.27 -7.86
CA VAL A 25 -4.62 -1.12 -7.68
C VAL A 25 -4.38 -1.75 -9.04
N ARG A 26 -3.22 -2.40 -9.21
CA ARG A 26 -2.88 -3.16 -10.41
C ARG A 26 -2.58 -4.60 -10.03
N LEU A 27 -3.16 -5.53 -10.77
CA LEU A 27 -2.85 -6.95 -10.70
C LEU A 27 -1.77 -7.23 -11.74
N ILE A 28 -0.58 -7.62 -11.31
CA ILE A 28 0.58 -7.77 -12.19
C ILE A 28 1.24 -9.14 -11.98
N GLU A 29 1.98 -9.59 -12.98
CA GLU A 29 2.91 -10.72 -12.87
C GLU A 29 4.32 -10.19 -13.19
N CYS A 30 5.29 -10.51 -12.34
CA CYS A 30 6.68 -10.08 -12.47
C CYS A 30 7.57 -11.25 -12.08
N ASP A 31 8.48 -11.64 -12.97
CA ASP A 31 9.41 -12.76 -12.75
C ASP A 31 8.71 -14.07 -12.32
N GLY A 32 7.54 -14.34 -12.92
CA GLY A 32 6.72 -15.53 -12.62
C GLY A 32 5.93 -15.46 -11.32
N GLU A 33 5.94 -14.32 -10.63
CA GLU A 33 5.18 -14.12 -9.40
C GLU A 33 4.02 -13.13 -9.60
N ARG A 34 2.82 -13.51 -9.13
CA ARG A 34 1.65 -12.62 -9.10
C ARG A 34 1.74 -11.68 -7.90
N LEU A 35 1.62 -10.38 -8.17
CA LEU A 35 1.70 -9.32 -7.18
C LEU A 35 0.50 -8.39 -7.32
N LEU A 36 0.02 -7.87 -6.18
CA LEU A 36 -0.91 -6.76 -6.12
C LEU A 36 -0.11 -5.49 -5.89
N GLN A 37 -0.10 -4.58 -6.87
CA GLN A 37 0.56 -3.28 -6.76
C GLN A 37 -0.45 -2.20 -6.40
N ILE A 38 -0.11 -1.35 -5.44
CA ILE A 38 -0.84 -0.15 -5.07
C ILE A 38 0.05 1.05 -5.36
N ASP A 39 -0.43 1.94 -6.21
CA ASP A 39 0.21 3.21 -6.51
C ASP A 39 -0.64 4.35 -5.98
N THR A 40 -0.03 5.27 -5.23
CA THR A 40 -0.71 6.47 -4.74
C THR A 40 -0.23 7.72 -5.46
N TYR A 41 -1.12 8.67 -5.65
CA TYR A 41 -0.88 9.94 -6.33
C TYR A 41 -1.20 11.02 -5.31
N GLY A 42 -0.15 11.61 -4.71
CA GLY A 42 -0.29 12.41 -3.49
C GLY A 42 -1.27 13.58 -3.61
N ARG A 43 -1.55 14.26 -2.50
CA ARG A 43 -2.67 15.19 -2.33
C ARG A 43 -2.98 16.13 -3.52
N PRO A 44 -4.25 16.50 -3.72
CA PRO A 44 -4.63 17.61 -4.60
C PRO A 44 -3.85 18.89 -4.23
N GLY A 45 -3.27 19.56 -5.22
CA GLY A 45 -2.47 20.78 -4.99
C GLY A 45 -0.97 20.56 -4.74
N ARG A 46 -0.43 19.38 -5.06
CA ARG A 46 1.01 19.21 -5.24
C ARG A 46 1.53 20.11 -6.37
N GLU A 47 2.79 20.52 -6.25
CA GLU A 47 3.51 21.26 -7.30
C GLU A 47 3.47 20.51 -8.65
N THR A 48 3.53 19.18 -8.60
CA THR A 48 3.29 18.31 -9.77
C THR A 48 2.06 17.44 -9.54
N PRO A 49 0.85 17.88 -9.96
CA PRO A 49 -0.37 17.09 -9.87
C PRO A 49 -0.24 15.78 -10.64
N GLY A 50 -0.85 14.70 -10.13
CA GLY A 50 -0.84 13.39 -10.78
C GLY A 50 0.51 12.67 -10.76
N LYS A 51 1.54 13.21 -10.11
CA LYS A 51 2.82 12.52 -9.94
C LYS A 51 2.69 11.38 -8.93
N LEU A 52 3.11 10.20 -9.37
CA LEU A 52 3.24 9.00 -8.52
C LEU A 52 4.03 9.34 -7.24
N SER A 53 3.41 9.07 -6.09
CA SER A 53 3.96 9.34 -4.77
C SER A 53 4.67 8.12 -4.21
N GLN A 54 3.97 6.99 -4.21
CA GLN A 54 4.44 5.74 -3.62
C GLN A 54 3.95 4.58 -4.47
N THR A 55 4.76 3.52 -4.49
CA THR A 55 4.43 2.22 -5.08
C THR A 55 4.79 1.15 -4.08
N LEU A 56 3.79 0.34 -3.72
CA LEU A 56 3.91 -0.83 -2.87
C LEU A 56 3.40 -2.05 -3.62
N ARG A 57 4.07 -3.19 -3.49
CA ARG A 57 3.58 -4.49 -3.96
C ARG A 57 3.40 -5.44 -2.79
N LEU A 58 2.35 -6.26 -2.87
CA LEU A 58 2.10 -7.37 -1.97
C LEU A 58 2.15 -8.66 -2.79
N ASN A 59 2.87 -9.66 -2.30
CA ASN A 59 2.66 -11.02 -2.76
C ASN A 59 1.47 -11.66 -2.03
N ALA A 60 1.13 -12.89 -2.41
CA ALA A 60 -0.01 -13.61 -1.84
C ALA A 60 0.05 -13.69 -0.31
N ALA A 61 1.18 -14.11 0.27
CA ALA A 61 1.34 -14.26 1.71
C ALA A 61 1.17 -12.92 2.48
N ALA A 62 1.77 -11.84 1.99
CA ALA A 62 1.61 -10.51 2.58
C ALA A 62 0.15 -10.04 2.49
N PHE A 63 -0.49 -10.22 1.33
CA PHE A 63 -1.89 -9.83 1.14
C PHE A 63 -2.83 -10.58 2.10
N GLU A 64 -2.68 -11.89 2.22
CA GLU A 64 -3.48 -12.71 3.15
C GLU A 64 -3.33 -12.22 4.60
N LYS A 65 -2.09 -11.99 5.05
CA LYS A 65 -1.82 -11.46 6.38
C LYS A 65 -2.44 -10.08 6.60
N LEU A 66 -2.37 -9.19 5.59
CA LEU A 66 -3.00 -7.87 5.67
C LEU A 66 -4.53 -7.96 5.82
N ILE A 67 -5.18 -8.88 5.09
CA ILE A 67 -6.62 -9.12 5.21
C ILE A 67 -6.98 -9.65 6.60
N GLU A 68 -6.19 -10.58 7.14
CA GLU A 68 -6.40 -11.10 8.50
C GLU A 68 -6.28 -9.98 9.54
N LEU A 69 -5.23 -9.15 9.45
CA LEU A 69 -5.01 -8.02 10.36
C LEU A 69 -6.14 -7.00 10.27
N GLY A 70 -6.55 -6.64 9.04
CA GLY A 70 -7.67 -5.71 8.81
C GLY A 70 -8.98 -6.21 9.41
N LYS A 71 -9.30 -7.50 9.22
CA LYS A 71 -10.52 -8.13 9.80
C LYS A 71 -10.53 -8.18 11.32
N LYS A 72 -9.36 -8.19 11.97
CA LYS A 72 -9.27 -8.14 13.44
C LYS A 72 -9.34 -6.72 13.99
N HIS A 73 -8.99 -5.73 13.17
CA HIS A 73 -8.88 -4.34 13.58
C HIS A 73 -10.22 -3.57 13.46
N PHE A 74 -10.95 -3.79 12.36
CA PHE A 74 -12.28 -3.20 12.12
C PHE A 74 -13.40 -4.17 12.53
#